data_AF-A0A1G7F334-F1
#
_entry.id   AF-A0A1G7F334-F1
#
_cell.length_a   1.000
_cell.length_b   1.000
_cell.length_c   1.000
_cell.angle_alpha   90.00
_cell.angle_beta   90.00
_cell.angle_gamma   90.00
#
_symmetry.space_group_name_H-M   'P 1'
#
loop_
_entity.id
_entity.type
_entity.pdbx_description
1 polymer ?
#
loop_
_entity_poly.entity_id
_entity_poly.type
_entity_poly.pdbx_seq_one_letter_code
_entity_poly.pdbx_strand_id
1 'polypeptide(L)'
;MQNKRIRRLATPITAGAVVGITMLGGVPAQAAPITTTFKAACLVTPSAVAGPTTEAQDSSVSIDAPATVNAGEEYDVTIAPPPISYPNSVSGASVQNVSRIKIDVAVPQNAEFLGATIVPGTGSGLSGVTPNVLRVNENGNVDPNGTIIRLSGNNSVIGNGPGASKNSEGGIVAKAVSGEKTTFQLPQVKARLKAGPSGNVDIKLRTAGEAGAWGNDKNFLTFLPKATLVITAWAPTQCTPRNTGGAADPLNSGAGPLATTTITEADKQTTTTVVAPGSVKNGSEVTLTANVNPA
;
A
#
# COMPACT_ATOMS: atom_id res chain seq x y z
N MET A 1 -68.49 24.57 17.23
CA MET A 1 -69.12 23.25 17.01
C MET A 1 -67.99 22.24 16.84
N GLN A 2 -67.44 21.68 17.92
CA GLN A 2 -67.93 20.52 18.69
C GLN A 2 -67.56 19.16 18.04
N ASN A 3 -66.38 18.68 18.46
CA ASN A 3 -66.04 17.32 18.90
C ASN A 3 -66.65 16.07 18.21
N LYS A 4 -65.76 15.15 17.82
CA LYS A 4 -65.70 13.76 18.38
C LYS A 4 -64.34 13.11 18.03
N ARG A 5 -63.46 12.91 19.02
CA ARG A 5 -63.25 11.73 19.92
C ARG A 5 -62.37 10.63 19.28
N ILE A 6 -61.08 10.53 19.65
CA ILE A 6 -60.45 9.84 20.82
C ILE A 6 -60.18 8.34 20.58
N ARG A 7 -58.90 7.94 20.73
CA ARG A 7 -58.36 6.87 21.62
C ARG A 7 -56.84 6.84 21.40
N ARG A 8 -55.96 7.42 22.24
CA ARG A 8 -55.52 7.02 23.61
C ARG A 8 -55.31 5.52 23.78
N LEU A 9 -54.03 5.12 23.77
CA LEU A 9 -53.48 4.12 24.69
C LEU A 9 -52.18 4.68 25.25
N ALA A 10 -52.09 4.69 26.57
CA ALA A 10 -50.97 5.16 27.35
C ALA A 10 -50.46 4.00 28.21
N THR A 11 -49.14 4.01 28.44
CA THR A 11 -48.38 3.48 29.59
C THR A 11 -48.21 1.95 29.72
N PRO A 12 -47.11 1.46 30.36
CA PRO A 12 -46.21 2.16 31.27
C PRO A 12 -44.70 2.08 30.99
N ILE A 13 -44.02 3.10 31.52
CA ILE A 13 -42.60 3.11 31.88
C ILE A 13 -42.41 2.07 32.99
N THR A 14 -41.67 1.00 32.72
CA THR A 14 -41.03 0.19 33.77
C THR A 14 -39.57 0.55 33.82
N ALA A 15 -39.19 1.20 34.92
CA ALA A 15 -37.82 1.40 35.35
C ALA A 15 -37.16 0.04 35.60
N GLY A 16 -36.23 -0.34 34.75
CA GLY A 16 -35.21 -1.35 35.02
C GLY A 16 -33.86 -0.66 34.88
N ALA A 17 -33.29 -0.19 35.99
CA ALA A 17 -31.92 0.29 36.02
C ALA A 17 -30.97 -0.90 35.81
N VAL A 18 -30.65 -1.19 34.54
CA VAL A 18 -29.45 -1.94 34.20
C VAL A 18 -28.36 -0.90 34.00
N VAL A 19 -27.48 -0.76 35.00
CA VAL A 19 -26.16 -0.17 34.80
C VAL A 19 -25.39 -1.15 33.92
N GLY A 20 -25.67 -1.09 32.62
CA GLY A 20 -24.86 -1.72 31.61
C GLY A 20 -23.63 -0.85 31.47
N ILE A 21 -22.49 -1.32 31.98
CA ILE A 21 -21.19 -0.82 31.59
C ILE A 21 -21.11 -1.06 30.07
N THR A 22 -21.51 -0.08 29.28
CA THR A 22 -21.12 0.00 27.87
C THR A 22 -19.62 0.20 27.90
N MET A 23 -18.88 -0.91 27.83
CA MET A 23 -17.52 -0.92 27.31
C MET A 23 -17.62 -0.30 25.91
N LEU A 24 -17.45 1.01 25.81
CA LEU A 24 -17.06 1.69 24.59
C LEU A 24 -15.66 1.17 24.27
N GLY A 25 -15.58 -0.06 23.77
CA GLY A 25 -14.45 -0.50 22.98
C GLY A 25 -14.45 0.43 21.78
N GLY A 26 -13.63 1.48 21.85
CA GLY A 26 -13.47 2.42 20.76
C GLY A 26 -13.07 1.63 19.54
N VAL A 27 -14.01 1.44 18.61
CA VAL A 27 -13.63 1.07 17.25
C VAL A 27 -12.75 2.24 16.82
N PRO A 28 -11.43 2.05 16.59
CA PRO A 28 -10.60 3.16 16.19
C PRO A 28 -11.24 3.77 14.95
N ALA A 29 -11.48 5.07 14.98
CA ALA A 29 -11.96 5.79 13.82
C ALA A 29 -10.95 5.54 12.70
N GLN A 30 -11.34 4.73 11.70
CA GLN A 30 -10.46 4.46 10.57
C GLN A 30 -10.22 5.79 9.86
N ALA A 31 -8.94 6.14 9.69
CA ALA A 31 -8.56 7.35 8.98
C ALA A 31 -9.03 7.23 7.51
N ALA A 32 -9.41 8.34 6.90
CA ALA A 32 -9.74 8.32 5.48
C ALA A 32 -8.51 7.89 4.66
N PRO A 33 -8.68 7.14 3.56
CA PRO A 33 -7.57 6.74 2.71
C PRO A 33 -6.75 7.94 2.22
N ILE A 34 -5.42 7.83 2.35
CA ILE A 34 -4.47 8.82 1.86
C ILE A 34 -4.12 8.48 0.41
N THR A 35 -4.35 9.41 -0.51
CA THR A 35 -3.97 9.24 -1.92
C THR A 35 -2.74 10.08 -2.23
N THR A 36 -1.64 9.41 -2.56
CA THR A 36 -0.38 10.06 -2.95
C THR A 36 -0.25 10.03 -4.47
N THR A 37 -0.24 11.21 -5.09
CA THR A 37 -0.06 11.39 -6.53
C THR A 37 1.40 11.67 -6.88
N PHE A 38 1.90 11.09 -7.97
CA PHE A 38 3.26 11.26 -8.45
C PHE A 38 3.33 10.96 -9.95
N LYS A 39 4.44 11.31 -10.60
CA LYS A 39 4.70 10.85 -11.98
C LYS A 39 5.45 9.53 -11.99
N ALA A 40 5.03 8.60 -12.84
CA ALA A 40 5.78 7.39 -13.16
C ALA A 40 6.35 7.53 -14.57
N ALA A 41 7.67 7.55 -14.70
CA ALA A 41 8.34 7.50 -15.98
C ALA A 41 8.72 6.06 -16.30
N CYS A 42 8.50 5.65 -17.55
CA CYS A 42 8.64 4.29 -18.03
C CYS A 42 9.58 4.24 -19.24
N LEU A 43 10.51 3.29 -19.24
CA LEU A 43 11.25 2.88 -20.42
C LEU A 43 10.46 1.76 -21.10
N VAL A 44 10.11 1.97 -22.35
CA VAL A 44 9.43 0.99 -23.21
C VAL A 44 10.44 0.50 -24.24
N THR A 45 10.66 -0.82 -24.31
CA THR A 45 11.64 -1.40 -25.24
C THR A 45 10.95 -2.32 -26.26
N PRO A 46 10.45 -1.80 -27.40
CA PRO A 46 9.82 -2.63 -28.43
C PRO A 46 10.78 -3.68 -29.00
N SER A 47 10.28 -4.91 -29.17
CA SER A 47 11.04 -6.03 -29.74
C SER A 47 11.21 -5.93 -31.26
N ALA A 48 10.47 -5.02 -31.90
CA ALA A 48 10.48 -4.84 -33.34
C ALA A 48 10.16 -3.38 -33.72
N VAL A 49 10.64 -2.98 -34.90
CA VAL A 49 10.25 -1.77 -35.66
C VAL A 49 10.71 -0.42 -35.08
N ALA A 50 10.89 -0.26 -33.77
CA ALA A 50 11.30 1.01 -33.15
C ALA A 50 12.32 0.82 -32.01
N GLY A 51 13.15 1.85 -31.77
CA GLY A 51 14.06 1.89 -30.63
C GLY A 51 13.32 2.11 -29.30
N PRO A 52 14.04 2.04 -28.16
CA PRO A 52 13.45 2.31 -26.86
C PRO A 52 12.84 3.72 -26.80
N THR A 53 11.69 3.83 -26.13
CA THR A 53 10.97 5.09 -25.95
C THR A 53 10.72 5.34 -24.47
N THR A 54 10.56 6.61 -24.13
CA THR A 54 10.34 7.06 -22.75
C THR A 54 8.99 7.73 -22.66
N GLU A 55 8.19 7.32 -21.69
CA GLU A 55 6.87 7.88 -21.43
C GLU A 55 6.76 8.26 -19.95
N ALA A 56 6.13 9.39 -19.64
CA ALA A 56 5.87 9.78 -18.25
C ALA A 56 4.37 10.03 -18.07
N GLN A 57 3.78 9.39 -17.05
CA GLN A 57 2.36 9.44 -16.80
C GLN A 57 2.07 9.82 -15.35
N ASP A 58 0.96 10.52 -15.12
CA ASP A 58 0.46 10.72 -13.76
C ASP A 58 0.00 9.38 -13.19
N SER A 59 0.37 9.14 -11.94
CA SER A 59 0.08 7.93 -11.20
C SER A 59 -0.29 8.30 -9.77
N SER A 60 -0.88 7.36 -9.05
CA SER A 60 -1.20 7.53 -7.65
C SER A 60 -1.29 6.19 -6.97
N VAL A 61 -1.10 6.17 -5.65
CA VAL A 61 -1.47 5.02 -4.82
C VAL A 61 -2.33 5.54 -3.69
N SER A 62 -3.44 4.86 -3.41
CA SER A 62 -4.27 5.14 -2.25
C SER A 62 -3.99 4.11 -1.16
N ILE A 63 -3.74 4.57 0.05
CA ILE A 63 -3.45 3.74 1.21
C ILE A 63 -4.50 4.03 2.29
N ASP A 64 -5.18 2.99 2.73
CA ASP A 64 -6.05 3.03 3.90
C ASP A 64 -5.33 2.34 5.07
N ALA A 65 -4.99 3.11 6.10
CA ALA A 65 -4.27 2.65 7.28
C ALA A 65 -4.59 3.54 8.48
N PRO A 66 -4.56 3.02 9.72
CA PRO A 66 -4.62 3.86 10.91
C PRO A 66 -3.49 4.90 10.92
N ALA A 67 -3.80 6.13 11.34
CA ALA A 67 -2.79 7.17 11.54
C ALA A 67 -1.85 6.82 12.71
N THR A 68 -2.37 6.14 13.73
CA THR A 68 -1.65 5.73 14.93
C THR A 68 -2.02 4.32 15.35
N VAL A 69 -1.07 3.58 15.89
CA VAL A 69 -1.24 2.25 16.52
C VAL A 69 -0.38 2.15 17.77
N ASN A 70 -0.72 1.26 18.70
CA ASN A 70 0.12 1.01 19.86
C ASN A 70 1.29 0.08 19.53
N ALA A 71 2.36 0.14 20.31
CA ALA A 71 3.47 -0.79 20.21
C ALA A 71 2.98 -2.26 20.29
N GLY A 72 3.42 -3.09 19.33
CA GLY A 72 3.02 -4.50 19.25
C GLY A 72 1.59 -4.76 18.76
N GLU A 73 0.80 -3.72 18.46
CA GLU A 73 -0.56 -3.86 17.92
C GLU A 73 -0.54 -4.44 16.49
N GLU A 74 -1.47 -5.36 16.21
CA GLU A 74 -1.69 -5.82 14.85
C GLU A 74 -2.78 -5.01 14.14
N TYR A 75 -2.50 -4.58 12.92
CA TYR A 75 -3.40 -3.75 12.14
C TYR A 75 -3.35 -4.09 10.65
N ASP A 76 -4.40 -3.67 9.93
CA ASP A 76 -4.51 -3.86 8.49
C ASP A 76 -4.13 -2.57 7.76
N VAL A 77 -3.50 -2.73 6.59
CA VAL A 77 -3.20 -1.67 5.64
C VAL A 77 -3.73 -2.10 4.27
N THR A 78 -4.62 -1.32 3.67
CA THR A 78 -5.11 -1.57 2.32
C THR A 78 -4.40 -0.67 1.32
N ILE A 79 -3.73 -1.30 0.36
CA ILE A 79 -3.00 -0.66 -0.74
C ILE A 79 -3.85 -0.77 -2.00
N ALA A 80 -4.23 0.37 -2.56
CA ALA A 80 -5.05 0.47 -3.76
C ALA A 80 -4.25 1.10 -4.91
N PRO A 81 -3.84 0.31 -5.91
CA PRO A 81 -3.33 0.84 -7.18
C PRO A 81 -4.39 1.70 -7.88
N PRO A 82 -4.01 2.65 -8.75
CA PRO A 82 -4.96 3.45 -9.50
C PRO A 82 -5.53 2.63 -10.67
N PRO A 83 -6.62 3.07 -11.30
CA PRO A 83 -6.99 2.59 -12.62
C PRO A 83 -5.85 2.86 -13.60
N ILE A 84 -5.49 1.86 -14.42
CA ILE A 84 -4.42 1.96 -15.42
C ILE A 84 -5.08 2.00 -16.80
N SER A 85 -4.65 2.95 -17.63
CA SER A 85 -5.13 3.06 -19.02
C SER A 85 -3.98 2.93 -20.01
N TYR A 86 -4.24 2.31 -21.15
CA TYR A 86 -3.34 2.31 -22.29
C TYR A 86 -4.10 2.58 -23.60
N PRO A 87 -3.48 3.24 -24.58
CA PRO A 87 -4.09 3.45 -25.89
C PRO A 87 -4.22 2.12 -26.65
N ASN A 88 -5.32 1.95 -27.37
CA ASN A 88 -5.56 0.74 -28.19
C ASN A 88 -4.81 0.77 -29.53
N SER A 89 -4.18 1.90 -29.87
CA SER A 89 -3.31 2.05 -31.03
C SER A 89 -2.11 2.92 -30.68
N VAL A 90 -0.92 2.50 -31.09
CA VAL A 90 0.34 3.25 -30.93
C VAL A 90 1.13 3.14 -32.21
N SER A 91 1.49 4.28 -32.80
CA SER A 91 2.28 4.34 -34.04
C SER A 91 1.70 3.47 -35.17
N GLY A 92 0.37 3.42 -35.27
CA GLY A 92 -0.38 2.62 -36.24
C GLY A 92 -0.61 1.15 -35.82
N ALA A 93 0.12 0.63 -34.83
CA ALA A 93 -0.05 -0.75 -34.35
C ALA A 93 -1.21 -0.86 -33.37
N SER A 94 -2.08 -1.86 -33.56
CA SER A 94 -3.18 -2.16 -32.64
C SER A 94 -2.66 -2.91 -31.41
N VAL A 95 -2.82 -2.30 -30.24
CA VAL A 95 -2.48 -2.92 -28.95
C VAL A 95 -3.55 -3.97 -28.63
N GLN A 96 -3.12 -5.20 -28.43
CA GLN A 96 -3.99 -6.35 -28.19
C GLN A 96 -4.26 -6.55 -26.69
N ASN A 97 -3.22 -6.39 -25.87
CA ASN A 97 -3.30 -6.50 -24.42
C ASN A 97 -2.05 -5.92 -23.75
N VAL A 98 -2.15 -5.77 -22.43
CA VAL A 98 -1.01 -5.65 -21.52
C VAL A 98 -1.02 -6.87 -20.58
N SER A 99 0.10 -7.55 -20.46
CA SER A 99 0.25 -8.77 -19.66
C SER A 99 1.42 -8.68 -18.69
N ARG A 100 1.61 -9.71 -17.86
CA ARG A 100 2.75 -9.85 -16.92
C ARG A 100 2.87 -8.65 -15.98
N ILE A 101 1.73 -8.07 -15.61
CA ILE A 101 1.65 -6.88 -14.79
C ILE A 101 2.15 -7.22 -13.38
N LYS A 102 3.06 -6.39 -12.88
CA LYS A 102 3.70 -6.51 -11.58
C LYS A 102 3.67 -5.17 -10.86
N ILE A 103 3.27 -5.17 -9.59
CA ILE A 103 3.50 -4.05 -8.66
C ILE A 103 4.25 -4.58 -7.43
N ASP A 104 5.41 -4.00 -7.15
CA ASP A 104 6.24 -4.29 -5.98
C ASP A 104 6.17 -3.12 -4.99
N VAL A 105 5.80 -3.43 -3.75
CA VAL A 105 5.95 -2.53 -2.59
C VAL A 105 6.98 -3.10 -1.63
N ALA A 106 7.69 -2.24 -0.92
CA ALA A 106 8.61 -2.69 0.12
C ALA A 106 7.83 -3.27 1.30
N VAL A 107 8.33 -4.35 1.91
CA VAL A 107 7.89 -4.73 3.26
C VAL A 107 8.23 -3.56 4.18
N PRO A 108 7.24 -3.01 4.91
CA PRO A 108 7.47 -1.85 5.77
C PRO A 108 8.53 -2.16 6.84
N GLN A 109 9.38 -1.18 7.11
CA GLN A 109 10.31 -1.26 8.24
C GLN A 109 9.58 -0.97 9.55
N ASN A 110 10.16 -1.40 10.67
CA ASN A 110 9.64 -1.15 12.01
C ASN A 110 8.23 -1.74 12.26
N ALA A 111 7.86 -2.72 11.45
CA ALA A 111 6.70 -3.58 11.64
C ALA A 111 7.05 -5.00 11.18
N GLU A 112 6.44 -5.99 11.81
CA GLU A 112 6.46 -7.38 11.33
C GLU A 112 5.34 -7.56 10.29
N PHE A 113 5.69 -8.12 9.13
CA PHE A 113 4.71 -8.45 8.09
C PHE A 113 4.14 -9.85 8.33
N LEU A 114 2.85 -9.90 8.67
CA LEU A 114 2.14 -11.13 9.01
C LEU A 114 1.51 -11.81 7.78
N GLY A 115 1.29 -11.05 6.71
CA GLY A 115 0.77 -11.57 5.45
C GLY A 115 0.02 -10.52 4.64
N ALA A 116 -0.38 -10.88 3.43
CA ALA A 116 -1.22 -10.03 2.60
C ALA A 116 -2.19 -10.86 1.76
N THR A 117 -3.34 -10.27 1.47
CA THR A 117 -4.41 -10.89 0.70
C THR A 117 -4.96 -9.92 -0.33
N ILE A 118 -5.59 -10.45 -1.36
CA ILE A 118 -6.34 -9.68 -2.34
C ILE A 118 -7.70 -9.31 -1.74
N VAL A 119 -8.12 -8.04 -1.87
CA VAL A 119 -9.48 -7.64 -1.50
C VAL A 119 -10.45 -8.05 -2.60
N PRO A 120 -11.39 -8.98 -2.37
CA PRO A 120 -12.28 -9.49 -3.40
C PRO A 120 -13.14 -8.39 -4.04
N GLY A 121 -13.40 -8.51 -5.34
CA GLY A 121 -14.29 -7.60 -6.07
C GLY A 121 -13.73 -6.21 -6.40
N THR A 122 -12.47 -5.92 -6.05
CA THR A 122 -11.85 -4.61 -6.29
C THR A 122 -11.08 -4.51 -7.62
N GLY A 123 -10.82 -5.63 -8.29
CA GLY A 123 -10.19 -5.66 -9.61
C GLY A 123 -11.23 -5.75 -10.74
N SER A 124 -10.94 -5.12 -11.89
CA SER A 124 -11.83 -5.14 -13.06
C SER A 124 -11.05 -5.07 -14.37
N GLY A 125 -11.60 -5.67 -15.44
CA GLY A 125 -10.95 -5.69 -16.76
C GLY A 125 -9.72 -6.60 -16.83
N LEU A 126 -9.64 -7.60 -15.94
CA LEU A 126 -8.51 -8.53 -15.84
C LEU A 126 -8.89 -9.93 -16.33
N SER A 127 -7.92 -10.62 -16.90
CA SER A 127 -7.98 -11.99 -17.40
C SER A 127 -6.61 -12.67 -17.22
N GLY A 128 -6.46 -13.89 -17.72
CA GLY A 128 -5.23 -14.67 -17.56
C GLY A 128 -5.19 -15.33 -16.18
N VAL A 129 -4.04 -15.23 -15.49
CA VAL A 129 -3.88 -15.75 -14.14
C VAL A 129 -4.49 -14.78 -13.13
N THR A 130 -5.32 -15.29 -12.22
CA THR A 130 -5.91 -14.51 -11.12
C THR A 130 -4.82 -13.76 -10.35
N PRO A 131 -4.97 -12.45 -10.10
CA PRO A 131 -4.03 -11.70 -9.29
C PRO A 131 -3.83 -12.33 -7.91
N ASN A 132 -2.59 -12.36 -7.45
CA ASN A 132 -2.21 -12.84 -6.13
C ASN A 132 -1.07 -11.98 -5.56
N VAL A 133 -0.90 -12.08 -4.24
CA VAL A 133 0.17 -11.41 -3.52
C VAL A 133 1.21 -12.43 -3.09
N LEU A 134 2.48 -12.11 -3.28
CA LEU A 134 3.61 -12.93 -2.87
C LEU A 134 4.57 -12.09 -2.03
N ARG A 135 5.19 -12.71 -1.03
CA ARG A 135 6.40 -12.18 -0.40
C ARG A 135 7.60 -12.73 -1.15
N VAL A 136 8.43 -11.86 -1.71
CA VAL A 136 9.59 -12.24 -2.53
C VAL A 136 10.86 -11.56 -2.05
N ASN A 137 12.01 -12.17 -2.29
CA ASN A 137 13.32 -11.57 -2.07
C ASN A 137 13.77 -10.70 -3.24
N GLU A 138 14.95 -10.09 -3.14
CA GLU A 138 15.47 -9.16 -4.16
C GLU A 138 15.63 -9.78 -5.56
N ASN A 139 15.80 -11.11 -5.65
CA ASN A 139 15.86 -11.85 -6.90
C ASN A 139 14.47 -12.20 -7.48
N GLY A 140 13.40 -11.90 -6.75
CA GLY A 140 12.03 -12.16 -7.14
C GLY A 140 11.56 -13.59 -6.88
N ASN A 141 12.30 -14.37 -6.09
CA ASN A 141 11.89 -15.69 -5.64
C ASN A 141 10.99 -15.56 -4.41
N VAL A 142 9.97 -16.43 -4.30
CA VAL A 142 9.12 -16.48 -3.10
C VAL A 142 9.96 -16.83 -1.90
N ASP A 143 9.85 -16.01 -0.86
CA ASP A 143 10.70 -16.07 0.32
C ASP A 143 9.92 -15.55 1.54
N PRO A 144 9.73 -16.37 2.59
CA PRO A 144 9.09 -15.93 3.83
C PRO A 144 9.80 -14.76 4.51
N ASN A 145 11.09 -14.56 4.26
CA ASN A 145 11.89 -13.44 4.76
C ASN A 145 12.13 -12.37 3.68
N GLY A 146 11.43 -12.46 2.56
CA GLY A 146 11.53 -11.49 1.47
C GLY A 146 11.24 -10.07 1.92
N THR A 147 11.90 -9.11 1.28
CA THR A 147 11.77 -7.67 1.55
C THR A 147 10.71 -6.99 0.70
N ILE A 148 10.03 -7.74 -0.17
CA ILE A 148 9.12 -7.21 -1.19
C ILE A 148 7.78 -7.93 -1.12
N ILE A 149 6.70 -7.14 -1.16
CA ILE A 149 5.34 -7.62 -1.35
C ILE A 149 4.98 -7.34 -2.82
N ARG A 150 4.70 -8.40 -3.58
CA ARG A 150 4.46 -8.37 -5.02
C ARG A 150 3.01 -8.71 -5.33
N LEU A 151 2.31 -7.79 -5.97
CA LEU A 151 1.06 -8.06 -6.69
C LEU A 151 1.39 -8.48 -8.12
N SER A 152 1.02 -9.71 -8.51
CA SER A 152 1.23 -10.25 -9.86
C SER A 152 0.25 -11.40 -10.15
N GLY A 153 0.42 -12.11 -11.26
CA GLY A 153 -0.29 -13.37 -11.53
C GLY A 153 0.71 -14.53 -11.54
N ASN A 154 0.74 -15.31 -10.46
CA ASN A 154 1.65 -16.45 -10.24
C ASN A 154 3.14 -16.12 -10.53
N ASN A 155 3.60 -14.93 -10.14
CA ASN A 155 4.96 -14.43 -10.38
C ASN A 155 5.42 -14.49 -11.87
N SER A 156 4.46 -14.48 -12.80
CA SER A 156 4.71 -14.39 -14.24
C SER A 156 4.89 -12.94 -14.63
N VAL A 157 6.16 -12.50 -14.67
CA VAL A 157 6.58 -11.10 -14.81
C VAL A 157 7.46 -10.93 -16.05
N ILE A 158 7.88 -9.71 -16.38
CA ILE A 158 8.80 -9.50 -17.52
C ILE A 158 10.27 -9.79 -17.21
N GLY A 159 10.62 -9.78 -15.92
CA GLY A 159 11.96 -9.95 -15.37
C GLY A 159 11.91 -9.94 -13.83
N ASN A 160 13.04 -10.24 -13.18
CA ASN A 160 13.13 -10.35 -11.71
C ASN A 160 12.13 -11.36 -11.11
N GLY A 161 12.15 -12.60 -11.60
CA GLY A 161 11.37 -13.71 -11.05
C GLY A 161 11.50 -14.97 -11.90
N PRO A 162 11.19 -16.16 -11.34
CA PRO A 162 11.36 -17.45 -12.02
C PRO A 162 10.44 -17.63 -13.24
N GLY A 163 9.31 -16.93 -13.28
CA GLY A 163 8.38 -16.95 -14.40
C GLY A 163 8.67 -15.89 -15.47
N ALA A 164 9.87 -15.29 -15.53
CA ALA A 164 10.15 -14.13 -16.36
C ALA A 164 10.13 -14.42 -17.88
N SER A 165 9.50 -13.54 -18.68
CA SER A 165 9.65 -13.50 -20.14
C SER A 165 9.25 -12.15 -20.71
N LYS A 166 9.98 -11.71 -21.74
CA LYS A 166 9.80 -10.44 -22.45
C LYS A 166 9.11 -10.59 -23.81
N ASN A 167 8.65 -11.80 -24.15
CA ASN A 167 8.17 -12.14 -25.50
C ASN A 167 7.01 -13.16 -25.50
N SER A 168 6.36 -13.37 -24.35
CA SER A 168 5.19 -14.25 -24.24
C SER A 168 4.18 -13.66 -23.28
N GLU A 169 2.89 -13.89 -23.54
CA GLU A 169 1.83 -13.51 -22.60
C GLU A 169 1.95 -14.34 -21.31
N GLY A 170 1.51 -13.78 -20.19
CA GLY A 170 1.47 -14.49 -18.91
C GLY A 170 0.98 -13.61 -17.78
N GLY A 171 0.76 -14.23 -16.61
CA GLY A 171 0.32 -13.51 -15.40
C GLY A 171 -1.03 -12.82 -15.56
N ILE A 172 -1.16 -11.63 -14.95
CA ILE A 172 -2.34 -10.80 -15.09
C ILE A 172 -2.35 -10.20 -16.50
N VAL A 173 -3.48 -10.33 -17.20
CA VAL A 173 -3.68 -9.81 -18.55
C VAL A 173 -4.87 -8.85 -18.59
N ALA A 174 -4.66 -7.62 -19.04
CA ALA A 174 -5.70 -6.68 -19.42
C ALA A 174 -5.82 -6.67 -20.95
N LYS A 175 -6.95 -7.15 -21.49
CA LYS A 175 -7.18 -7.21 -22.94
C LYS A 175 -7.74 -5.89 -23.44
N ALA A 176 -7.33 -5.50 -24.65
CA ALA A 176 -7.89 -4.32 -25.28
C ALA A 176 -9.39 -4.50 -25.51
N VAL A 177 -10.16 -3.44 -25.22
CA VAL A 177 -11.59 -3.35 -25.52
C VAL A 177 -11.81 -2.37 -26.67
N SER A 178 -13.00 -2.35 -27.26
CA SER A 178 -13.34 -1.39 -28.32
C SER A 178 -13.21 0.06 -27.83
N GLY A 179 -12.72 0.95 -28.69
CA GLY A 179 -12.54 2.38 -28.41
C GLY A 179 -11.10 2.83 -28.58
N GLU A 180 -10.79 4.06 -28.16
CA GLU A 180 -9.45 4.64 -28.29
C GLU A 180 -8.46 4.14 -27.23
N LYS A 181 -8.96 3.84 -26.03
CA LYS A 181 -8.16 3.39 -24.89
C LYS A 181 -8.86 2.27 -24.13
N THR A 182 -8.06 1.45 -23.48
CA THR A 182 -8.53 0.45 -22.51
C THR A 182 -8.13 0.88 -21.12
N THR A 183 -9.05 0.77 -20.16
CA THR A 183 -8.80 1.02 -18.73
C THR A 183 -9.10 -0.25 -17.95
N PHE A 184 -8.21 -0.61 -17.03
CA PHE A 184 -8.40 -1.73 -16.11
C PHE A 184 -8.02 -1.33 -14.68
N GLN A 185 -8.48 -2.09 -13.70
CA GLN A 185 -8.20 -1.87 -12.28
C GLN A 185 -7.55 -3.13 -11.71
N LEU A 186 -6.35 -2.97 -11.15
CA LEU A 186 -5.74 -4.01 -10.33
C LEU A 186 -6.46 -4.08 -8.98
N PRO A 187 -6.63 -5.27 -8.39
CA PRO A 187 -7.29 -5.36 -7.11
C PRO A 187 -6.45 -4.70 -6.02
N GLN A 188 -7.14 -4.28 -4.96
CA GLN A 188 -6.51 -3.80 -3.74
C GLN A 188 -5.83 -4.97 -3.00
N VAL A 189 -4.77 -4.65 -2.26
CA VAL A 189 -4.03 -5.58 -1.43
C VAL A 189 -4.20 -5.18 0.02
N LYS A 190 -4.68 -6.08 0.87
CA LYS A 190 -4.75 -5.87 2.31
C LYS A 190 -3.59 -6.60 2.99
N ALA A 191 -2.65 -5.84 3.54
CA ALA A 191 -1.53 -6.33 4.32
C ALA A 191 -1.86 -6.30 5.82
N ARG A 192 -1.47 -7.35 6.54
CA ARG A 192 -1.54 -7.44 8.00
C ARG A 192 -0.15 -7.18 8.56
N LEU A 193 -0.03 -6.19 9.44
CA LEU A 193 1.21 -5.78 10.07
C LEU A 193 1.09 -5.88 11.59
N LYS A 194 2.23 -6.05 12.26
CA LYS A 194 2.35 -5.87 13.70
C LYS A 194 3.36 -4.77 14.00
N ALA A 195 2.95 -3.74 14.72
CA ALA A 195 3.77 -2.58 15.02
C ALA A 195 5.00 -2.95 15.85
N GLY A 196 6.13 -2.30 15.56
CA GLY A 196 7.33 -2.33 16.39
C GLY A 196 7.16 -1.63 17.75
N PRO A 197 8.25 -1.34 18.47
CA PRO A 197 8.20 -0.76 19.80
C PRO A 197 7.87 0.74 19.82
N SER A 198 8.27 1.49 18.79
CA SER A 198 8.02 2.93 18.64
C SER A 198 8.42 3.47 17.28
N GLY A 199 8.10 4.72 16.97
CA GLY A 199 8.50 5.38 15.73
C GLY A 199 7.44 5.30 14.64
N ASN A 200 7.84 5.14 13.38
CA ASN A 200 6.92 5.15 12.24
C ASN A 200 7.01 3.86 11.44
N VAL A 201 5.89 3.51 10.80
CA VAL A 201 5.79 2.48 9.77
C VAL A 201 5.38 3.17 8.48
N ASP A 202 6.28 3.19 7.50
CA ASP A 202 6.02 3.80 6.19
C ASP A 202 5.70 2.74 5.14
N ILE A 203 4.62 2.96 4.39
CA ILE A 203 4.33 2.18 3.19
C ILE A 203 5.02 2.84 1.99
N LYS A 204 5.83 2.07 1.25
CA LYS A 204 6.67 2.58 0.15
C LYS A 204 6.59 1.68 -1.07
N LEU A 205 6.65 2.26 -2.27
CA LEU A 205 6.98 1.51 -3.48
C LEU A 205 8.39 0.92 -3.36
N ARG A 206 8.65 -0.19 -4.06
CA ARG A 206 10.00 -0.76 -4.12
C ARG A 206 10.91 0.12 -4.99
N THR A 207 11.75 0.93 -4.35
CA THR A 207 12.71 1.83 -5.02
C THR A 207 14.14 1.74 -4.50
N ALA A 208 14.40 0.92 -3.47
CA ALA A 208 15.74 0.74 -2.92
C ALA A 208 16.65 -0.03 -3.88
N GLY A 209 17.94 0.33 -3.91
CA GLY A 209 18.96 -0.32 -4.75
C GLY A 209 18.62 -0.27 -6.24
N GLU A 210 18.82 -1.39 -6.94
CA GLU A 210 18.56 -1.49 -8.38
C GLU A 210 17.09 -1.25 -8.77
N ALA A 211 16.14 -1.40 -7.84
CA ALA A 211 14.73 -1.11 -8.11
C ALA A 211 14.46 0.38 -8.37
N GLY A 212 15.34 1.28 -7.89
CA GLY A 212 15.30 2.71 -8.20
C GLY A 212 16.02 3.11 -9.49
N ALA A 213 16.80 2.20 -10.09
CA ALA A 213 17.54 2.48 -11.32
C ALA A 213 16.59 2.57 -12.53
N TRP A 214 16.92 3.42 -13.49
CA TRP A 214 16.14 3.57 -14.71
C TRP A 214 16.12 2.29 -15.56
N GLY A 215 14.94 1.87 -16.02
CA GLY A 215 14.81 0.76 -16.98
C GLY A 215 15.16 -0.63 -16.42
N ASN A 216 15.07 -0.85 -15.12
CA ASN A 216 15.47 -2.10 -14.48
C ASN A 216 14.28 -3.04 -14.23
N ASP A 217 14.43 -4.34 -14.44
CA ASP A 217 13.35 -5.31 -14.23
C ASP A 217 12.90 -5.42 -12.75
N LYS A 218 13.70 -4.91 -11.82
CA LYS A 218 13.37 -4.76 -10.38
C LYS A 218 12.49 -3.55 -10.08
N ASN A 219 12.24 -2.66 -11.03
CA ASN A 219 11.38 -1.50 -10.85
C ASN A 219 10.00 -1.87 -10.30
N PHE A 220 9.39 -0.95 -9.53
CA PHE A 220 8.16 -1.22 -8.80
C PHE A 220 7.02 -1.67 -9.71
N LEU A 221 6.88 -1.05 -10.89
CA LEU A 221 5.87 -1.37 -11.88
C LEU A 221 6.55 -1.87 -13.15
N THR A 222 6.19 -3.09 -13.58
CA THR A 222 6.58 -3.62 -14.89
C THR A 222 5.41 -4.34 -15.55
N PHE A 223 5.40 -4.35 -16.88
CA PHE A 223 4.37 -5.01 -17.68
C PHE A 223 4.82 -5.23 -19.12
N LEU A 224 4.04 -6.02 -19.86
CA LEU A 224 4.32 -6.45 -21.22
C LEU A 224 3.13 -6.17 -22.16
N PRO A 225 3.13 -5.02 -22.86
CA PRO A 225 2.24 -4.76 -23.98
C PRO A 225 2.53 -5.68 -25.16
N LYS A 226 1.47 -6.10 -25.84
CA LYS A 226 1.47 -6.80 -27.12
C LYS A 226 0.75 -5.95 -28.16
N ALA A 227 1.38 -5.70 -29.30
CA ALA A 227 0.78 -4.94 -30.41
C ALA A 227 0.96 -5.64 -31.76
N THR A 228 0.13 -5.29 -32.75
CA THR A 228 0.18 -5.86 -34.10
C THR A 228 -0.11 -4.80 -35.17
N LEU A 229 0.73 -4.74 -36.21
CA LEU A 229 0.52 -3.91 -37.41
C LEU A 229 0.70 -4.73 -38.69
N VAL A 230 1.69 -5.62 -38.70
CA VAL A 230 1.93 -6.66 -39.74
C VAL A 230 2.53 -7.91 -39.08
N ILE A 231 3.44 -7.69 -38.13
CA ILE A 231 3.98 -8.69 -37.21
C ILE A 231 3.50 -8.41 -35.78
N THR A 232 3.57 -9.42 -34.91
CA THR A 232 3.40 -9.23 -33.47
C THR A 232 4.67 -8.63 -32.87
N ALA A 233 4.53 -7.56 -32.09
CA ALA A 233 5.61 -6.95 -31.33
C ALA A 233 5.27 -6.96 -29.83
N TRP A 234 6.32 -7.10 -29.03
CA TRP A 234 6.27 -7.04 -27.57
C TRP A 234 7.04 -5.82 -27.10
N ALA A 235 6.57 -5.14 -26.06
CA ALA A 235 7.24 -3.91 -25.59
C ALA A 235 7.47 -3.90 -24.08
N PRO A 236 8.37 -4.76 -23.55
CA PRO A 236 8.74 -4.76 -22.13
C PRO A 236 8.88 -3.35 -21.57
N THR A 237 8.14 -3.07 -20.50
CA THR A 237 8.05 -1.73 -19.91
C THR A 237 8.45 -1.77 -18.44
N GLN A 238 9.37 -0.88 -18.06
CA GLN A 238 9.84 -0.71 -16.69
C GLN A 238 9.63 0.72 -16.23
N CYS A 239 8.92 0.91 -15.11
CA CYS A 239 8.50 2.22 -14.62
C CYS A 239 9.10 2.56 -13.25
N THR A 240 9.58 3.78 -13.09
CA THR A 240 10.09 4.31 -11.81
C THR A 240 9.39 5.62 -11.43
N PRO A 241 9.25 5.94 -10.12
CA PRO A 241 8.69 7.21 -9.69
C PRO A 241 9.65 8.36 -10.06
N ARG A 242 9.42 9.00 -11.21
CA ARG A 242 10.23 10.09 -11.76
C ARG A 242 9.34 11.02 -12.58
N ASN A 243 9.70 12.29 -12.64
CA ASN A 243 8.95 13.27 -13.43
C ASN A 243 9.22 13.15 -14.94
N THR A 244 10.42 12.70 -15.28
CA THR A 244 10.93 12.45 -16.63
C THR A 244 11.70 11.13 -16.63
N GLY A 245 12.01 10.60 -17.80
CA GLY A 245 12.78 9.36 -17.91
C GLY A 245 14.23 9.58 -18.31
N GLY A 246 15.10 8.76 -17.72
CA GLY A 246 16.53 8.80 -17.94
C GLY A 246 17.29 8.28 -16.71
N ALA A 247 18.50 7.75 -16.93
CA ALA A 247 19.33 7.25 -15.84
C ALA A 247 19.84 8.35 -14.90
N ALA A 248 20.00 9.58 -15.41
CA ALA A 248 20.49 10.73 -14.66
C ALA A 248 19.38 11.50 -13.92
N ASP A 249 18.12 11.26 -14.26
CA ASP A 249 17.02 11.88 -13.54
C ASP A 249 17.02 11.38 -12.08
N PRO A 250 16.47 12.14 -11.12
CA PRO A 250 16.27 11.66 -9.75
C PRO A 250 14.89 11.01 -9.57
N LEU A 251 14.75 10.19 -8.52
CA LEU A 251 13.44 9.71 -8.09
C LEU A 251 12.61 10.89 -7.54
N ASN A 252 11.29 10.85 -7.74
CA ASN A 252 10.37 11.86 -7.22
C ASN A 252 9.67 11.42 -5.92
N SER A 253 8.66 12.18 -5.50
CA SER A 253 7.90 11.94 -4.27
C SER A 253 7.26 10.55 -4.17
N GLY A 254 6.94 9.89 -5.29
CA GLY A 254 6.40 8.52 -5.29
C GLY A 254 7.39 7.46 -4.78
N ALA A 255 8.68 7.79 -4.69
CA ALA A 255 9.69 6.93 -4.06
C ALA A 255 9.79 7.12 -2.53
N GLY A 256 9.10 8.12 -1.96
CA GLY A 256 9.02 8.36 -0.52
C GLY A 256 7.90 7.57 0.16
N PRO A 257 7.61 7.84 1.44
CA PRO A 257 6.44 7.32 2.14
C PRO A 257 5.14 7.70 1.40
N LEU A 258 4.33 6.71 1.07
CA LEU A 258 2.99 6.91 0.49
C LEU A 258 1.91 7.13 1.56
N ALA A 259 2.12 6.54 2.74
CA ALA A 259 1.39 6.76 3.97
C ALA A 259 2.29 6.35 5.14
N THR A 260 2.04 6.96 6.30
CA THR A 260 2.80 6.72 7.53
C THR A 260 1.82 6.45 8.66
N THR A 261 2.05 5.36 9.38
CA THR A 261 1.40 5.04 10.65
C THR A 261 2.41 5.29 11.77
N THR A 262 2.06 6.12 12.75
CA THR A 262 2.90 6.36 13.93
C THR A 262 2.61 5.32 15.02
N ILE A 263 3.66 4.82 15.66
CA ILE A 263 3.59 3.89 16.77
C ILE A 263 3.67 4.67 18.08
N THR A 264 2.61 4.61 18.86
CA THR A 264 2.60 5.07 20.25
C THR A 264 3.41 4.08 21.08
N GLU A 265 4.52 4.56 21.67
CA GLU A 265 5.35 3.72 22.55
C GLU A 265 4.52 3.20 23.71
N ALA A 266 4.80 1.98 24.16
CA ALA A 266 4.23 1.49 25.40
C ALA A 266 4.74 2.31 26.59
N ASP A 267 3.87 2.55 27.57
CA ASP A 267 4.28 3.15 28.84
C ASP A 267 5.39 2.33 29.48
N LYS A 268 6.52 2.98 29.80
CA LYS A 268 7.61 2.35 30.52
C LYS A 268 7.42 2.56 32.01
N GLN A 269 7.51 1.48 32.78
CA GLN A 269 7.52 1.59 34.23
C GLN A 269 8.71 2.46 34.67
N THR A 270 8.46 3.41 35.56
CA THR A 270 9.49 4.22 36.19
C THR A 270 9.41 4.05 37.70
N THR A 271 10.56 4.12 38.36
CA THR A 271 10.62 4.16 39.82
C THR A 271 10.90 5.59 40.24
N THR A 272 9.98 6.18 41.01
CA THR A 272 10.20 7.48 41.65
C THR A 272 10.60 7.26 43.10
N THR A 273 11.76 7.79 43.49
CA THR A 273 12.20 7.82 44.89
C THR A 273 12.21 9.25 45.37
N VAL A 274 11.60 9.50 46.53
CA VAL A 274 11.64 10.81 47.19
C VAL A 274 12.51 10.70 48.42
N VAL A 275 13.57 11.51 48.46
CA VAL A 275 14.46 11.62 49.62
C VAL A 275 14.04 12.84 50.42
N ALA A 276 13.73 12.63 51.70
CA ALA A 276 13.32 13.64 52.65
C ALA A 276 14.09 13.47 53.97
N PRO A 277 14.34 14.56 54.72
CA PRO A 277 14.84 14.46 56.09
C PRO A 277 13.82 13.76 57.00
N GLY A 278 14.29 12.90 57.91
CA GLY A 278 13.40 12.11 58.79
C GLY A 278 12.59 12.93 59.81
N SER A 279 13.03 14.15 60.15
CA SER A 279 12.28 15.11 60.98
C SER A 279 12.81 16.53 60.77
N VAL A 280 11.93 17.51 60.89
CA VAL A 280 12.22 18.94 60.66
C VAL A 280 11.43 19.80 61.65
N LYS A 281 12.03 20.92 62.07
CA LYS A 281 11.39 21.87 63.02
C LYS A 281 10.38 22.75 62.27
N ASN A 282 9.33 23.16 62.98
CA ASN A 282 8.34 24.10 62.45
C ASN A 282 9.01 25.42 62.03
N GLY A 283 8.69 25.92 60.84
CA GLY A 283 9.29 27.11 60.24
C GLY A 283 10.66 26.91 59.58
N SER A 284 11.20 25.69 59.53
CA SER A 284 12.47 25.41 58.82
C SER A 284 12.24 25.10 57.34
N GLU A 285 13.14 25.56 56.49
CA GLU A 285 13.18 25.19 55.08
C GLU A 285 13.58 23.72 54.91
N VAL A 286 12.95 23.04 53.96
CA VAL A 286 13.17 21.60 53.70
C VAL A 286 13.39 21.38 52.22
N THR A 287 14.50 20.73 51.88
CA THR A 287 14.76 20.26 50.52
C THR A 287 14.26 18.83 50.37
N LEU A 288 13.39 18.61 49.39
CA LEU A 288 12.96 17.29 48.94
C LEU A 288 13.61 17.01 47.60
N THR A 289 14.22 15.83 47.45
CA THR A 289 14.80 15.42 46.17
C THR A 289 14.01 14.24 45.61
N ALA A 290 13.38 14.43 44.46
CA ALA A 290 12.76 13.36 43.70
C ALA A 290 13.71 12.86 42.61
N ASN A 291 14.02 11.58 42.61
CA ASN A 291 14.75 10.92 41.52
C ASN A 291 13.80 9.99 40.78
N VAL A 292 13.74 10.15 39.44
CA VAL A 292 12.98 9.28 38.55
C VAL A 292 13.97 8.44 37.77
N ASN A 293 13.96 7.12 38.00
CA ASN A 293 14.77 6.17 37.25
C ASN A 293 13.87 5.38 36.30
N PRO A 294 14.29 5.17 35.03
CA PRO A 294 13.69 4.13 34.21
C PRO A 294 13.87 2.78 34.91
N ALA A 295 12.84 1.94 34.89
CA ALA A 295 12.92 0.57 35.41
C ALA A 295 13.90 -0.28 34.57
#